data_AF-A0A8T0GSH4-F1
#
_entry.id   AF-A0A8T0GSH4-F1
#
_cell.length_a   1.000
_cell.length_b   1.000
_cell.length_c   1.000
_cell.angle_alpha   90.00
_cell.angle_beta   90.00
_cell.angle_gamma   90.00
#
_symmetry.space_group_name_H-M   'P 1'
#
loop_
_entity.id
_entity.type
_entity.pdbx_description
1 polymer ?
#
loop_
_entity_poly.entity_id
_entity_poly.type
_entity_poly.pdbx_seq_one_letter_code
_entity_poly.pdbx_strand_id
1 'polypeptide(L)'
;MASTKITTVIDNRTGEVMILKVGNQNCFAELGTIGVGGEYKVEIDVNWTYQEFSLQPAKGRGLKKIIVSSDDCCDFERLTVTESGGEFQVDKVARGQSNSRVPSIINSWRRYFTWPKFNWRFWT
;
A
#
# COMPACT_ATOMS: atom_id res chain seq x y z
N MET A 1 -3.93 -27.83 -5.16
CA MET A 1 -2.92 -26.80 -4.84
C MET A 1 -3.67 -25.55 -4.42
N ALA A 2 -3.47 -25.07 -3.20
CA ALA A 2 -4.04 -23.79 -2.79
C ALA A 2 -3.39 -22.68 -3.63
N SER A 3 -4.20 -21.75 -4.15
CA SER A 3 -3.66 -20.56 -4.81
C SER A 3 -2.88 -19.74 -3.77
N THR A 4 -1.59 -19.51 -4.02
CA THR A 4 -0.75 -18.60 -3.22
C THR A 4 -0.99 -17.15 -3.55
N LYS A 5 -1.98 -16.86 -4.41
CA LYS A 5 -2.28 -15.52 -4.86
C LYS A 5 -3.43 -14.91 -4.07
N ILE A 6 -3.23 -13.69 -3.63
CA ILE A 6 -4.19 -12.85 -2.93
C ILE A 6 -4.48 -11.63 -3.80
N THR A 7 -5.74 -11.19 -3.80
CA THR A 7 -6.14 -9.98 -4.51
C THR A 7 -6.45 -8.87 -3.53
N THR A 8 -5.92 -7.68 -3.79
CA THR A 8 -6.17 -6.45 -3.03
C THR A 8 -6.67 -5.37 -3.94
N VAL A 9 -7.72 -4.68 -3.51
CA VAL A 9 -8.36 -3.62 -4.28
C VAL A 9 -7.82 -2.27 -3.84
N ILE A 10 -7.27 -1.50 -4.78
CA ILE A 10 -6.89 -0.11 -4.57
C ILE A 10 -7.99 0.75 -5.20
N ASP A 11 -8.76 1.46 -4.37
CA ASP A 11 -9.84 2.36 -4.78
C ASP A 11 -9.33 3.81 -4.78
N ASN A 12 -9.51 4.51 -5.89
CA ASN A 12 -9.18 5.92 -6.03
C ASN A 12 -10.41 6.79 -5.79
N ARG A 13 -10.52 7.36 -4.60
CA ARG A 13 -11.57 8.34 -4.22
C ARG A 13 -11.06 9.78 -4.24
N THR A 14 -9.91 10.03 -4.86
CA THR A 14 -9.38 11.39 -5.02
C THR A 14 -10.03 12.12 -6.18
N GLY A 15 -9.79 13.42 -6.29
CA GLY A 15 -10.24 14.24 -7.41
C GLY A 15 -9.41 14.09 -8.69
N GLU A 16 -8.36 13.27 -8.67
CA GLU A 16 -7.38 13.16 -9.75
C GLU A 16 -7.18 11.72 -10.22
N VAL A 17 -6.62 11.58 -11.42
CA VAL A 17 -6.20 10.29 -11.98
C VAL A 17 -4.88 9.87 -11.33
N MET A 18 -4.82 8.64 -10.82
CA MET A 18 -3.65 8.08 -10.15
C MET A 18 -2.89 7.11 -11.07
N ILE A 19 -1.58 7.21 -11.12
CA ILE A 19 -0.68 6.25 -11.77
C ILE A 19 -0.18 5.29 -10.69
N LEU A 20 -0.44 4.01 -10.90
CA LEU A 20 0.04 2.93 -10.05
C LEU A 20 1.35 2.38 -10.62
N LYS A 21 2.38 2.30 -9.78
CA LYS A 21 3.68 1.74 -10.12
C LYS A 21 4.05 0.65 -9.12
N VAL A 22 4.76 -0.38 -9.56
CA VAL A 22 5.35 -1.41 -8.69
C VAL A 22 6.85 -1.36 -8.76
N GLY A 23 7.54 -1.62 -7.66
CA GLY A 23 8.97 -1.55 -7.63
C GLY A 23 9.57 -1.95 -6.31
N ASN A 24 10.88 -1.78 -6.21
CA ASN A 24 11.61 -1.90 -4.96
C ASN A 24 12.56 -0.70 -4.84
N GLN A 25 12.44 0.05 -3.74
CA GLN A 25 13.24 1.23 -3.43
C GLN A 25 13.17 2.33 -4.51
N ASN A 26 14.13 2.33 -5.44
CA ASN A 26 14.33 3.40 -6.44
C ASN A 26 13.96 2.96 -7.86
N CYS A 27 13.63 1.69 -8.07
CA CYS A 27 13.26 1.16 -9.38
C CYS A 27 11.77 0.86 -9.42
N PHE A 28 11.00 1.68 -10.13
CA PHE A 28 9.56 1.53 -10.30
C PHE A 28 9.19 1.35 -11.77
N ALA A 29 8.32 0.38 -12.05
CA ALA A 29 7.65 0.17 -13.32
C ALA A 29 6.17 0.54 -13.21
N GLU A 30 5.59 1.12 -14.26
CA GLU A 30 4.17 1.45 -14.30
C GLU A 30 3.32 0.18 -14.48
N LEU A 31 2.34 0.00 -13.59
CA LEU A 31 1.35 -1.09 -13.68
C LEU A 31 0.08 -0.65 -14.40
N GLY A 32 -0.29 0.62 -14.27
CA GLY A 32 -1.45 1.16 -14.93
C GLY A 32 -1.96 2.45 -14.29
N THR A 33 -3.12 2.87 -14.74
CA THR A 33 -3.75 4.12 -14.35
C THR A 33 -5.12 3.84 -13.72
N ILE A 34 -5.43 4.52 -12.62
CA ILE A 34 -6.69 4.46 -11.90
C ILE A 34 -7.41 5.79 -12.10
N GLY A 35 -8.54 5.75 -12.79
CA GLY A 35 -9.40 6.92 -12.99
C GLY A 35 -10.00 7.43 -11.68
N VAL A 36 -10.61 8.62 -11.72
CA VAL A 36 -11.35 9.20 -10.60
C VAL A 36 -12.54 8.30 -10.25
N GLY A 37 -12.66 7.88 -8.99
CA GLY A 37 -13.67 6.93 -8.53
C GLY A 37 -13.46 5.49 -9.03
N GLY A 38 -12.34 5.21 -9.69
CA GLY A 38 -12.00 3.91 -10.24
C GLY A 38 -11.26 3.02 -9.25
N GLU A 39 -11.21 1.72 -9.53
CA GLU A 39 -10.45 0.76 -8.75
C GLU A 39 -9.44 0.00 -9.61
N TYR A 40 -8.37 -0.48 -8.97
CA TYR A 40 -7.39 -1.38 -9.54
C TYR A 40 -7.24 -2.61 -8.64
N LYS A 41 -7.31 -3.80 -9.24
CA LYS A 41 -7.15 -5.07 -8.53
C LYS A 41 -5.71 -5.53 -8.69
N VAL A 42 -4.97 -5.51 -7.60
CA VAL A 42 -3.60 -6.02 -7.55
C VAL A 42 -3.65 -7.48 -7.15
N GLU A 43 -3.18 -8.36 -8.02
CA GLU A 43 -2.96 -9.77 -7.70
C GLU A 43 -1.51 -9.95 -7.25
N ILE A 44 -1.31 -10.46 -6.04
CA ILE A 44 0.02 -10.62 -5.41
C ILE A 44 0.18 -12.06 -4.99
N ASP A 45 1.34 -12.64 -5.27
CA ASP A 45 1.73 -13.91 -4.68
C ASP A 45 2.26 -13.68 -3.26
N VAL A 46 1.85 -14.48 -2.27
CA VAL A 46 2.31 -14.35 -0.88
C VAL A 46 3.85 -14.43 -0.75
N ASN A 47 4.53 -15.01 -1.72
CA ASN A 47 6.00 -15.06 -1.76
C ASN A 47 6.66 -13.77 -2.30
N TRP A 48 5.89 -12.78 -2.77
CA TRP A 48 6.41 -11.49 -3.22
C TRP A 48 6.81 -10.63 -2.03
N THR A 49 8.06 -10.75 -1.62
CA THR A 49 8.65 -9.95 -0.56
C THR A 49 9.25 -8.65 -1.12
N TYR A 50 9.22 -7.60 -0.32
CA TYR A 50 9.89 -6.31 -0.59
C TYR A 50 9.40 -5.56 -1.85
N GLN A 51 8.17 -5.81 -2.29
CA GLN A 51 7.56 -5.01 -3.35
C GLN A 51 6.84 -3.81 -2.75
N GLU A 52 6.97 -2.67 -3.42
CA GLU A 52 6.33 -1.41 -3.10
C GLU A 52 5.45 -0.96 -4.26
N PHE A 53 4.20 -0.64 -3.95
CA PHE A 53 3.25 -0.05 -4.86
C PHE A 53 3.19 1.45 -4.60
N SER A 54 3.60 2.24 -5.58
CA SER A 54 3.55 3.69 -5.51
C SER A 54 2.35 4.22 -6.28
N LEU A 55 1.52 5.02 -5.61
CA LEU A 55 0.43 5.78 -6.20
C LEU A 55 0.83 7.24 -6.31
N GLN A 56 0.75 7.78 -7.53
CA GLN A 56 1.19 9.13 -7.86
C GLN A 56 0.15 9.82 -8.74
N PRO A 57 -0.18 11.10 -8.53
CA PRO A 57 -1.11 11.81 -9.39
C PRO A 57 -0.53 12.00 -10.80
N ALA A 58 -1.34 11.77 -11.83
CA ALA A 58 -0.90 11.84 -13.22
C ALA A 58 -0.44 13.25 -13.65
N LYS A 59 -1.01 14.31 -13.04
CA LYS A 59 -0.75 15.71 -13.40
C LYS A 59 0.26 16.42 -12.49
N GLY A 60 0.73 15.78 -11.41
CA GLY A 60 1.51 16.42 -10.36
C GLY A 60 3.02 16.19 -10.44
N ARG A 61 3.77 17.16 -10.98
CA ARG A 61 5.23 17.25 -10.74
C ARG A 61 5.48 17.65 -9.29
N GLY A 62 5.70 16.67 -8.40
CA GLY A 62 6.15 16.91 -7.01
C GLY A 62 5.11 16.62 -5.93
N LEU A 63 3.95 16.06 -6.28
CA LEU A 63 2.94 15.67 -5.30
C LEU A 63 3.38 14.46 -4.47
N LYS A 64 2.93 14.47 -3.21
CA LYS A 64 3.17 13.45 -2.19
C LYS A 64 2.75 12.08 -2.73
N LYS A 65 3.72 11.18 -2.95
CA LYS A 65 3.44 9.80 -3.36
C LYS A 65 2.96 8.99 -2.17
N ILE A 66 1.97 8.14 -2.38
CA ILE A 66 1.62 7.09 -1.44
C ILE A 66 2.46 5.87 -1.79
N ILE A 67 2.99 5.19 -0.77
CA ILE A 67 3.67 3.91 -0.90
C ILE A 67 2.88 2.90 -0.06
N VAL A 68 2.57 1.77 -0.67
CA VAL A 68 1.92 0.60 -0.07
C VAL A 68 2.87 -0.57 -0.25
N SER A 69 3.13 -1.35 0.79
CA SER A 69 3.99 -2.54 0.68
C SER A 69 3.23 -3.78 0.17
N SER A 70 3.95 -4.79 -0.26
CA SER A 70 3.42 -6.14 -0.49
C SER A 70 2.70 -6.67 0.75
N ASP A 71 3.25 -6.42 1.93
CA ASP A 71 2.67 -6.86 3.22
C ASP A 71 1.34 -6.19 3.49
N ASP A 72 1.23 -4.87 3.24
CA ASP A 72 -0.06 -4.16 3.31
C ASP A 72 -1.09 -4.81 2.38
N CYS A 73 -0.67 -5.22 1.18
CA CYS A 73 -1.60 -5.87 0.27
C CYS A 73 -1.96 -7.31 0.71
N CYS A 74 -1.10 -8.02 1.44
CA CYS A 74 -1.46 -9.30 2.03
C CYS A 74 -2.46 -9.12 3.18
N ASP A 75 -2.21 -8.13 4.05
CA ASP A 75 -2.98 -7.87 5.28
C ASP A 75 -4.35 -7.23 5.02
N PHE A 76 -4.44 -6.36 4.01
CA PHE A 76 -5.64 -5.59 3.71
C PHE A 76 -6.29 -6.07 2.42
N GLU A 77 -7.62 -6.21 2.44
CA GLU A 77 -8.40 -6.56 1.26
C GLU A 77 -8.65 -5.34 0.36
N ARG A 78 -8.80 -4.17 0.98
CA ARG A 78 -9.06 -2.92 0.26
C ARG A 78 -8.27 -1.77 0.86
N LEU A 79 -7.70 -0.97 -0.02
CA LEU A 79 -6.98 0.26 0.26
C LEU A 79 -7.69 1.39 -0.49
N THR A 80 -8.28 2.33 0.24
CA THR A 80 -9.02 3.44 -0.36
C THR A 80 -8.18 4.70 -0.22
N VAL A 81 -7.83 5.30 -1.35
CA VAL A 81 -7.07 6.54 -1.39
C VAL A 81 -8.04 7.71 -1.44
N THR A 82 -8.01 8.55 -0.42
CA THR A 82 -8.81 9.77 -0.33
C THR A 82 -7.90 10.98 -0.31
N GLU A 83 -8.43 12.14 -0.68
CA GLU A 83 -7.72 13.41 -0.61
C GLU A 83 -8.50 14.35 0.30
N SER A 84 -7.85 14.88 1.33
CA SER A 84 -8.44 15.83 2.26
C SER A 84 -7.44 16.92 2.60
N GLY A 85 -7.82 18.19 2.40
CA GLY A 85 -6.95 19.33 2.69
C GLY A 85 -5.65 19.36 1.86
N GLY A 86 -5.63 18.76 0.67
CA GLY A 86 -4.44 18.65 -0.19
C GLY A 86 -3.43 17.57 0.24
N GLU A 87 -3.81 16.70 1.18
CA GLU A 87 -3.02 15.54 1.58
C GLU A 87 -3.76 14.26 1.19
N PHE A 88 -3.01 13.30 0.63
CA PHE A 88 -3.54 11.97 0.38
C PHE A 88 -3.51 11.11 1.64
N GLN A 89 -4.63 10.47 1.92
CA GLN A 89 -4.80 9.52 3.00
C GLN A 89 -5.17 8.15 2.44
N VAL A 90 -4.84 7.10 3.19
CA VAL A 90 -5.13 5.71 2.80
C VAL A 90 -5.92 5.06 3.92
N ASP A 91 -7.18 4.77 3.63
CA ASP A 91 -8.03 3.96 4.50
C ASP A 91 -7.84 2.49 4.17
N LYS A 92 -7.60 1.66 5.18
CA LYS A 92 -7.28 0.25 5.01
C LYS A 92 -8.38 -0.63 5.61
N VAL A 93 -8.83 -1.63 4.85
CA VAL A 93 -9.81 -2.62 5.30
C VAL A 93 -9.12 -3.96 5.47
N ALA A 94 -8.99 -4.42 6.73
CA ALA A 94 -8.27 -5.65 7.07
C ALA A 94 -8.95 -6.88 6.48
N ARG A 95 -8.16 -7.84 6.01
CA ARG A 95 -8.64 -9.12 5.52
C ARG A 95 -9.00 -10.00 6.73
N GLY A 96 -10.27 -10.37 6.85
CA GLY A 96 -10.70 -11.44 7.76
C GLY A 96 -10.42 -11.24 9.25
N GLN A 97 -10.68 -10.06 9.83
CA GLN A 97 -10.89 -9.99 11.28
C GLN A 97 -12.21 -10.69 11.59
N SER A 98 -12.16 -11.83 12.30
CA SER A 98 -13.37 -12.39 12.92
C SER A 98 -13.98 -11.29 13.79
N ASN A 99 -15.25 -11.00 13.55
CA ASN A 99 -16.03 -9.93 14.16
C ASN A 99 -15.76 -9.77 15.68
N SER A 100 -14.84 -8.90 16.06
CA SER A 100 -14.78 -8.33 17.40
C SER A 100 -14.55 -6.84 17.28
N ARG A 101 -15.56 -6.11 17.75
CA ARG A 101 -15.71 -4.65 17.68
C ARG A 101 -14.44 -3.93 18.17
N VAL A 102 -13.71 -3.28 17.27
CA VAL A 102 -12.75 -2.22 17.63
C VAL A 102 -12.82 -1.11 16.57
N PRO A 103 -12.97 0.17 16.97
CA PRO A 103 -13.12 1.27 16.03
C PRO A 103 -11.81 1.58 15.29
N SER A 104 -11.97 2.05 14.06
CA SER A 104 -10.99 2.61 13.12
C SER A 104 -9.67 3.08 13.77
N ILE A 105 -8.59 2.37 13.45
CA ILE A 105 -7.23 2.86 13.72
C ILE A 105 -6.93 3.96 12.69
N ILE A 106 -7.12 5.21 13.09
CA ILE A 106 -6.56 6.38 12.41
C ILE A 106 -5.04 6.29 12.59
N ASN A 107 -4.35 5.83 11.55
CA ASN A 107 -2.91 5.64 11.55
C ASN A 107 -2.20 6.99 11.33
N SER A 108 -2.15 7.84 12.35
CA SER A 108 -1.20 8.96 12.40
C SER A 108 0.19 8.44 12.81
N TRP A 109 1.00 7.98 11.85
CA TRP A 109 2.37 7.54 12.14
C TRP A 109 3.33 8.74 12.22
N ARG A 110 3.33 9.40 13.38
CA ARG A 110 4.51 10.10 13.89
C ARG A 110 5.24 9.17 14.87
N ARG A 111 6.49 8.85 14.50
CA ARG A 111 7.60 8.32 15.34
C ARG A 111 7.41 6.89 15.90
N TYR A 112 8.30 5.96 15.53
CA TYR A 112 9.56 5.63 16.22
C TYR A 112 10.09 4.34 15.58
N PHE A 113 11.01 4.48 14.62
CA PHE A 113 11.85 3.36 14.20
C PHE A 113 12.80 3.04 15.36
N THR A 114 12.44 2.09 16.20
CA THR A 114 13.42 1.32 16.96
C THR A 114 13.68 0.04 16.19
N TRP A 115 14.78 0.03 15.45
CA TRP A 115 15.36 -1.19 14.89
C TRP A 115 15.71 -2.16 16.03
N PRO A 116 15.34 -3.45 15.95
CA PRO A 116 15.99 -4.45 16.79
C PRO A 116 17.44 -4.58 16.34
N LYS A 117 18.39 -4.40 17.26
CA LYS A 117 19.82 -4.67 17.03
C LYS A 117 20.00 -6.15 16.72
N PHE A 118 20.14 -6.51 15.45
CA PHE A 118 20.63 -7.82 15.05
C PHE A 118 22.14 -7.89 15.30
N ASN A 119 22.53 -8.58 16.38
CA ASN A 119 23.91 -8.96 16.64
C ASN A 119 24.31 -10.12 15.71
N TRP A 120 25.00 -9.83 14.62
CA TRP A 120 25.73 -10.85 13.87
C TRP A 120 27.07 -11.11 14.56
N ARG A 121 27.17 -12.21 15.31
CA ARG A 121 28.45 -12.78 15.76
C ARG A 121 28.96 -13.70 14.64
N PHE A 122 29.98 -13.26 13.91
CA PHE A 122 30.81 -14.17 13.12
C PHE A 122 31.83 -14.84 14.05
N TRP A 123 31.88 -16.16 14.03
CA TRP A 123 33.01 -16.95 14.52
C TRP A 123 33.87 -17.31 13.31
N THR A 124 35.16 -16.98 13.39
CA THR A 124 36.27 -17.66 12.70
C THR A 124 37.46 -17.60 13.62
#